data_AF-A0A0T1SD65-F1
#
_entry.id   AF-A0A0T1SD65-F1
#
_cell.length_a   1.000
_cell.length_b   1.000
_cell.length_c   1.000
_cell.angle_alpha   90.00
_cell.angle_beta   90.00
_cell.angle_gamma   90.00
#
_symmetry.space_group_name_H-M   'P 1'
#
loop_
_entity.id
_entity.type
_entity.pdbx_description
1 polymer ?
#
loop_
_entity_poly.entity_id
_entity_poly.type
_entity_poly.pdbx_seq_one_letter_code
_entity_poly.pdbx_strand_id
1 'polypeptide(L)'
;MTLHLDLQGGGPAGVLLPIHWGTFNLAPHPWAEPGEWTKDSADEAGQAVAFPRPGEPFEPGGKLPGESWWQAVSHPIAHPWRGPRPTEVAAGARSDDLDLAGDR
;
A
#
# COMPACT_ATOMS: atom_id res chain seq x y z
N MET A 1 0.52 -3.67 2.36
CA MET A 1 -0.65 -4.10 1.56
C MET A 1 -1.62 -5.03 2.32
N THR A 2 -1.15 -5.79 3.32
CA THR A 2 -1.90 -6.82 4.07
C THR A 2 -3.34 -6.46 4.45
N LEU A 3 -3.57 -5.33 5.15
CA LEU A 3 -4.92 -4.96 5.62
C LEU A 3 -5.96 -4.89 4.48
N HIS A 4 -5.58 -4.31 3.33
CA HIS A 4 -6.50 -4.24 2.19
C HIS A 4 -6.83 -5.65 1.68
N LEU A 5 -5.83 -6.51 1.53
CA LEU A 5 -6.00 -7.88 1.04
C LEU A 5 -6.85 -8.72 1.99
N ASP A 6 -6.66 -8.58 3.30
CA ASP A 6 -7.47 -9.29 4.31
C ASP A 6 -8.95 -8.96 4.14
N LEU A 7 -9.28 -7.69 3.89
CA LEU A 7 -10.66 -7.25 3.63
C LEU A 7 -11.21 -7.73 2.28
N GLN A 8 -10.34 -8.07 1.33
CA GLN A 8 -10.71 -8.63 0.02
C GLN A 8 -10.71 -10.18 0.00
N GLY A 9 -10.57 -10.83 1.15
CA GLY A 9 -10.55 -12.30 1.24
C GLY A 9 -9.20 -12.93 0.91
N GLY A 10 -8.10 -12.21 1.14
CA GLY A 10 -6.73 -12.70 1.03
C GLY A 10 -6.09 -12.55 -0.36
N GLY A 11 -6.80 -11.96 -1.32
CA GLY A 11 -6.30 -11.74 -2.68
C GLY A 11 -6.57 -10.32 -3.19
N PRO A 12 -5.87 -9.86 -4.25
CA PRO A 12 -6.08 -8.53 -4.79
C PRO A 12 -7.46 -8.44 -5.47
N ALA A 13 -8.30 -7.54 -4.97
CA ALA A 13 -9.61 -7.22 -5.54
C ALA A 13 -9.99 -5.78 -5.23
N GLY A 14 -10.94 -5.24 -6.01
CA GLY A 14 -11.35 -3.84 -5.92
C GLY A 14 -10.20 -2.86 -6.20
N VAL A 15 -10.43 -1.59 -5.86
CA VAL A 15 -9.45 -0.50 -6.02
C VAL A 15 -9.13 0.07 -4.65
N LEU A 16 -7.85 0.17 -4.32
CA LEU A 16 -7.38 0.90 -3.14
C LEU A 16 -7.27 2.40 -3.47
N LEU A 17 -7.80 3.24 -2.58
CA LEU A 17 -7.59 4.69 -2.60
C LEU A 17 -6.89 5.09 -1.29
N PRO A 18 -5.60 5.45 -1.30
CA PRO A 18 -4.94 5.97 -0.12
C PRO A 18 -5.54 7.32 0.26
N ILE A 19 -5.95 7.43 1.52
CA ILE A 19 -6.46 8.65 2.15
C ILE A 19 -5.52 9.13 3.26
N HIS A 20 -5.77 10.32 3.80
CA HIS A 20 -4.94 10.95 4.85
C HIS A 20 -3.48 11.24 4.46
N TRP A 21 -3.19 11.32 3.17
CA TRP A 21 -1.87 11.63 2.61
C TRP A 21 -1.93 12.78 1.58
N GLY A 22 -0.79 13.40 1.27
CA GLY A 22 -0.64 14.33 0.13
C GLY A 22 -1.14 15.76 0.35
N THR A 23 -1.60 16.11 1.56
CA THR A 23 -2.16 17.45 1.87
C THR A 23 -1.54 18.12 3.10
N PHE A 24 -1.33 17.39 4.20
CA PHE A 24 -0.79 17.92 5.45
C PHE A 24 0.38 17.09 5.98
N ASN A 25 1.36 17.75 6.60
CA ASN A 25 2.48 17.10 7.28
C ASN A 25 2.10 16.80 8.73
N LEU A 26 1.63 15.58 8.99
CA LEU A 26 1.19 15.13 10.32
C LEU A 26 2.19 14.16 10.99
N ALA A 27 3.32 13.89 10.34
CA ALA A 27 4.35 12.98 10.80
C ALA A 27 5.74 13.46 10.32
N PRO A 28 6.85 13.04 10.96
CA PRO A 28 8.20 13.56 10.69
C PRO A 28 8.87 13.00 9.43
N HIS A 29 8.27 12.01 8.76
CA HIS A 29 8.80 11.48 7.50
C HIS A 29 8.53 12.45 6.32
N PRO A 30 9.30 12.38 5.22
CA PRO A 30 8.98 13.08 3.98
C PRO A 30 7.52 12.89 3.57
N TRP A 31 6.84 13.96 3.16
CA TRP A 31 5.41 13.91 2.91
C TRP A 31 5.01 12.93 1.79
N ALA A 32 5.89 12.70 0.81
CA ALA A 32 5.64 11.83 -0.34
C ALA A 32 6.03 10.35 -0.10
N GLU A 33 6.71 10.04 1.01
CA GLU A 33 7.12 8.67 1.37
C GLU A 33 5.94 7.68 1.45
N PRO A 34 4.79 8.00 2.08
CA PRO A 34 3.66 7.07 2.11
C PRO A 34 3.08 6.75 0.73
N GLY A 35 3.14 7.70 -0.22
CA GLY A 35 2.72 7.49 -1.60
C GLY A 35 3.63 6.50 -2.32
N GLU A 36 4.95 6.69 -2.20
CA GLU A 36 5.96 5.75 -2.71
C GLU A 36 5.78 4.35 -2.12
N TRP A 37 5.72 4.24 -0.78
CA TRP A 37 5.60 2.93 -0.13
C TRP A 37 4.30 2.20 -0.48
N THR A 38 3.18 2.94 -0.57
CA THR A 38 1.89 2.37 -0.98
C THR A 38 1.95 1.84 -2.41
N LYS A 39 2.52 2.62 -3.33
CA LYS A 39 2.69 2.18 -4.72
C LYS A 39 3.56 0.94 -4.81
N ASP A 40 4.71 0.97 -4.16
CA ASP A 40 5.66 -0.14 -4.12
C ASP A 40 4.99 -1.43 -3.61
N SER A 41 4.30 -1.34 -2.47
CA SER A 41 3.59 -2.47 -1.86
C SER A 41 2.44 -2.99 -2.72
N ALA A 42 1.82 -2.12 -3.51
CA ALA A 42 0.72 -2.48 -4.38
C ALA A 42 1.18 -3.16 -5.66
N ASP A 43 2.23 -2.63 -6.28
CA ASP A 43 2.88 -3.23 -7.43
C ASP A 43 3.35 -4.65 -7.09
N GLU A 44 3.96 -4.85 -5.91
CA GLU A 44 4.38 -6.17 -5.42
C GLU A 44 3.22 -7.15 -5.20
N ALA A 45 2.06 -6.66 -4.77
CA ALA A 45 0.87 -7.48 -4.54
C ALA A 45 -0.05 -7.64 -5.76
N GLY A 46 0.23 -6.94 -6.88
CA GLY A 46 -0.66 -6.87 -8.02
C GLY A 46 -2.01 -6.19 -7.72
N GLN A 47 -2.08 -5.33 -6.70
CA GLN A 47 -3.31 -4.66 -6.28
C GLN A 47 -3.53 -3.37 -7.09
N ALA A 48 -4.73 -3.18 -7.62
CA ALA A 48 -5.10 -1.93 -8.27
C ALA A 48 -5.21 -0.79 -7.24
N VAL A 49 -4.53 0.33 -7.51
CA VAL A 49 -4.54 1.53 -6.66
C VAL A 49 -4.79 2.76 -7.53
N ALA A 50 -5.60 3.67 -7.02
CA ALA A 50 -5.80 5.00 -7.59
C ALA A 50 -5.06 6.04 -6.77
N PHE A 51 -4.25 6.86 -7.44
CA PHE A 51 -3.53 8.01 -6.90
C PHE A 51 -3.99 9.31 -7.58
N PRO A 52 -5.25 9.74 -7.39
CA PRO A 52 -5.72 11.01 -7.94
C PRO A 52 -4.89 12.18 -7.37
N ARG A 53 -4.67 13.21 -8.18
CA ARG A 53 -4.23 14.50 -7.65
C ARG A 53 -5.32 15.09 -6.75
N PRO A 54 -4.98 15.95 -5.78
CA PRO A 54 -5.99 16.63 -4.96
C PRO A 54 -7.03 17.34 -5.84
N GLY A 55 -8.30 16.94 -5.70
CA GLY A 55 -9.42 17.46 -6.49
C GLY A 55 -9.67 16.78 -7.85
N GLU A 56 -8.85 15.81 -8.26
CA GLU A 56 -9.05 15.04 -9.49
C GLU A 56 -10.14 13.97 -9.31
N PRO A 57 -11.26 14.04 -10.05
CA PRO A 57 -12.31 13.02 -9.99
C PRO A 57 -11.89 11.76 -10.77
N PHE A 58 -12.34 10.60 -10.32
CA PHE A 58 -12.22 9.34 -11.06
C PHE A 58 -13.32 8.36 -10.67
N GLU A 59 -13.59 7.38 -11.54
CA GLU A 59 -14.52 6.29 -11.28
C GLU A 59 -13.75 4.98 -11.06
N PRO A 60 -14.02 4.20 -9.99
CA PRO A 60 -13.30 2.95 -9.72
C PRO A 60 -13.43 1.88 -10.82
N GLY A 61 -14.53 1.89 -11.58
CA GLY A 61 -14.74 1.02 -12.75
C GLY A 61 -14.15 1.56 -14.06
N GLY A 62 -13.54 2.75 -14.01
CA GLY A 62 -12.98 3.43 -15.18
C GLY A 62 -11.46 3.39 -15.23
N LYS A 63 -10.88 4.37 -15.93
CA LYS A 63 -9.43 4.56 -15.96
C LYS A 63 -8.95 5.07 -14.60
N LEU A 64 -8.12 4.28 -13.93
CA LEU A 64 -7.54 4.67 -12.65
C LEU A 64 -6.38 5.67 -12.85
N PRO A 65 -6.31 6.74 -12.05
CA PRO A 65 -5.13 7.60 -12.02
C PRO A 65 -3.98 6.85 -11.33
N GLY A 66 -3.11 6.19 -12.08
CA GLY A 66 -2.00 5.39 -11.53
C GLY A 66 -0.66 6.15 -11.38
N GLU A 67 -0.62 7.41 -11.81
CA GLU A 67 0.62 8.20 -11.88
C GLU A 67 1.14 8.62 -10.51
N SER A 68 2.45 8.52 -10.32
CA SER A 68 3.15 9.01 -9.13
C SER A 68 3.38 10.51 -9.16
N TRP A 69 2.29 11.29 -9.27
CA TRP A 69 2.33 12.75 -9.47
C TRP A 69 3.15 13.50 -8.42
N TRP A 70 3.26 12.96 -7.21
CA TRP A 70 4.03 13.54 -6.12
C TRP A 70 5.53 13.60 -6.43
N GLN A 71 6.07 12.68 -7.23
CA GLN A 71 7.49 12.65 -7.61
C GLN A 71 7.92 13.92 -8.36
N ALA A 72 6.99 14.54 -9.10
CA ALA A 72 7.26 15.77 -9.83
C ALA A 72 7.33 17.01 -8.92
N VAL A 73 6.82 16.93 -7.69
CA VAL A 73 6.69 18.07 -6.77
C VAL A 73 7.34 17.81 -5.40
N SER A 74 7.95 16.65 -5.19
CA SER A 74 8.72 16.32 -4.00
C SER A 74 10.22 16.41 -4.26
N HIS A 75 10.99 16.54 -3.19
CA HIS A 75 12.42 16.20 -3.26
C HIS A 75 12.58 14.69 -3.48
N PRO A 76 13.75 14.22 -3.97
CA PRO A 76 14.08 12.81 -3.98
C PRO A 76 13.91 12.21 -2.58
N ILE A 77 13.26 11.05 -2.51
CA ILE A 77 12.97 10.34 -1.26
C ILE A 77 13.81 9.07 -1.25
N ALA A 78 14.45 8.78 -0.11
CA ALA A 78 15.07 7.49 0.09
C ALA A 78 13.97 6.43 0.27
N HIS A 79 14.20 5.21 -0.21
CA HIS A 79 13.26 4.08 -0.02
C HIS A 79 13.78 3.12 1.07
N PRO A 80 13.85 3.50 2.36
CA PRO A 80 14.41 2.66 3.43
C PRO A 80 13.64 1.35 3.64
N TRP A 81 12.37 1.27 3.23
CA TRP A 81 11.58 0.04 3.25
C TRP A 81 12.00 -0.99 2.19
N ARG A 82 12.75 -0.56 1.16
CA ARG A 82 13.39 -1.48 0.21
C ARG A 82 14.74 -1.95 0.75
N GLY A 83 14.70 -2.64 1.89
CA GLY A 83 15.88 -3.34 2.41
C GLY A 83 16.38 -4.42 1.44
N PRO A 84 17.58 -5.00 1.69
CA PRO A 84 18.01 -6.17 0.93
C PRO A 84 16.95 -7.26 1.01
N ARG A 85 16.59 -7.84 -0.13
CA ARG A 85 15.63 -8.94 -0.25
C ARG A 85 15.94 -9.96 0.85
N PRO A 86 14.99 -10.36 1.70
CA PRO A 86 15.21 -11.44 2.64
C PRO A 86 15.74 -12.64 1.86
N THR A 87 16.92 -13.14 2.22
CA THR A 87 17.35 -14.48 1.81
C THR A 87 16.24 -15.42 2.20
N GLU A 88 15.67 -16.09 1.19
CA GLU A 88 14.55 -17.03 1.28
C GLU A 88 14.60 -17.81 2.60
N VAL A 89 13.79 -17.38 3.57
CA VAL A 89 13.63 -18.13 4.81
C VAL A 89 12.84 -19.36 4.41
N ALA A 90 13.51 -20.52 4.41
CA ALA A 90 12.94 -21.80 4.03
C ALA A 90 11.56 -21.99 4.66
N ALA A 91 10.59 -22.31 3.81
CA ALA A 91 9.20 -22.57 4.19
C ALA A 91 9.15 -23.61 5.32
N GLY A 92 8.73 -23.20 6.51
CA GLY A 92 8.72 -24.08 7.66
C GLY A 92 8.37 -23.41 8.98
N ALA A 93 7.23 -22.73 9.07
CA ALA A 93 6.57 -22.49 10.35
C ALA A 93 5.05 -22.49 10.14
N ARG A 94 4.38 -23.36 10.88
CA ARG A 94 3.04 -23.90 10.66
C ARG A 94 1.92 -22.94 11.08
N SER A 95 0.78 -23.08 10.41
CA SER A 95 -0.49 -22.39 10.62
C SER A 95 -1.30 -22.90 11.84
N ASP A 96 -0.64 -23.39 12.89
CA ASP A 96 -1.33 -24.19 13.92
C ASP A 96 -1.62 -23.46 15.24
N ASP A 97 -1.52 -22.12 15.32
CA ASP A 97 -1.62 -21.41 16.61
C ASP A 97 -2.46 -20.11 16.58
N LEU A 98 -3.57 -20.12 15.85
CA LEU A 98 -4.58 -19.05 15.92
C LEU A 98 -5.96 -19.63 16.26
N ASP A 99 -6.06 -20.26 17.43
CA ASP A 99 -7.35 -20.47 18.09
C ASP A 99 -7.63 -19.28 19.02
N LEU A 100 -8.42 -18.32 18.52
CA LEU A 100 -8.84 -17.11 19.25
C LEU A 100 -10.34 -17.09 19.56
N ALA A 101 -11.01 -18.25 19.59
CA ALA A 101 -12.40 -18.34 20.01
C ALA A 101 -12.55 -19.32 21.16
N GLY A 102 -12.30 -18.82 22.38
CA GLY A 102 -12.69 -19.53 23.60
C GLY A 102 -14.20 -19.69 23.66
N ASP A 103 -14.66 -20.94 23.61
CA ASP A 103 -16.02 -21.36 23.91
C ASP A 103 -16.47 -20.86 25.29
N ARG A 104 -17.70 -20.34 25.36
CA ARG A 104 -18.49 -20.22 26.60
C ARG A 104 -19.91 -20.67 26.37
#